data_AF-A0A9E2PUE8-F1
#
_entry.id   AF-A0A9E2PUE8-F1
#
_cell.length_a   1.000
_cell.length_b   1.000
_cell.length_c   1.000
_cell.angle_alpha   90.00
_cell.angle_beta   90.00
_cell.angle_gamma   90.00
#
_symmetry.space_group_name_H-M   'P 1'
#
loop_
_entity.id
_entity.type
_entity.pdbx_description
1 polymer ?
#
loop_
_entity_poly.entity_id
_entity_poly.type
_entity_poly.pdbx_seq_one_letter_code
_entity_poly.pdbx_strand_id
1 'polypeptide(L)'
;MLGLGLLVRLGRQVLAGPVADSGMLPAGYYRHLALEALEAEDFPGALRFLKWAADPLLAQIMVFRLRLLSARHRRQSEAVQDLAASESSAERREHYKTLLIEEARALELLQDYEARAMAHLGGPRRAPPV
;
A
#
# COMPACT_ATOMS: atom_id res chain seq x y z
N MET A 1 22.58 10.95 2.85
CA MET A 1 22.94 10.28 1.59
C MET A 1 21.74 10.29 0.63
N LEU A 2 21.34 11.49 0.19
CA LEU A 2 20.20 11.72 -0.73
C LEU A 2 20.81 12.27 -2.03
N GLY A 3 20.85 11.48 -3.10
CA GLY A 3 21.39 12.01 -4.36
C GLY A 3 21.51 11.03 -5.52
N LEU A 4 21.67 9.73 -5.28
CA LEU A 4 21.83 8.75 -6.36
C LEU A 4 20.52 8.04 -6.74
N GLY A 5 19.61 7.80 -5.78
CA GLY A 5 18.32 7.14 -6.06
C GLY A 5 17.35 8.00 -6.91
N LEU A 6 17.46 9.33 -6.84
CA LEU A 6 16.58 10.24 -7.56
C LEU A 6 16.91 10.31 -9.07
N LEU A 7 18.20 10.20 -9.43
CA LEU A 7 18.67 10.24 -10.81
C LEU A 7 18.35 8.96 -11.58
N VAL A 8 18.45 7.79 -10.92
CA VAL A 8 18.03 6.51 -11.50
C VAL A 8 16.52 6.49 -11.74
N ARG A 9 15.73 7.07 -10.83
CA ARG A 9 14.27 7.15 -10.93
C ARG A 9 13.80 8.02 -12.11
N LEU A 10 14.49 9.11 -12.41
CA LEU A 10 14.21 9.97 -13.57
C LEU A 10 14.63 9.31 -14.89
N GLY A 11 15.77 8.60 -14.92
CA GLY A 11 16.24 7.91 -16.12
C GLY A 11 15.30 6.79 -16.59
N ARG A 12 14.65 6.06 -15.67
CA ARG A 12 13.74 4.95 -16.01
C ARG A 12 12.34 5.43 -16.43
N GLN A 13 11.90 6.58 -15.94
CA GLN A 13 10.57 7.15 -16.23
C GLN A 13 10.40 7.56 -17.70
N VAL A 14 11.50 7.88 -18.40
CA VAL A 14 11.47 8.43 -19.75
C VAL A 14 11.45 7.34 -20.85
N LEU A 15 11.91 6.11 -20.57
CA LEU A 15 12.01 5.05 -21.58
C LEU A 15 11.14 3.80 -21.32
N ALA A 16 10.70 3.54 -20.09
CA ALA A 16 9.94 2.34 -19.75
C ALA A 16 8.45 2.57 -19.38
N GLY A 17 8.06 3.83 -19.13
CA GLY A 17 6.69 4.19 -18.71
C GLY A 17 5.57 3.76 -19.67
N PRO A 18 5.68 4.04 -20.99
CA PRO A 18 4.58 3.76 -21.93
C PRO A 18 4.32 2.27 -22.16
N VAL A 19 5.35 1.43 -22.10
CA VAL A 19 5.23 -0.02 -22.36
C VAL A 19 4.84 -0.78 -21.09
N ALA A 20 5.34 -0.37 -19.92
CA ALA A 20 4.96 -1.01 -18.66
C ALA A 20 3.45 -0.92 -18.40
N ASP A 21 2.83 0.23 -18.69
CA ASP A 21 1.39 0.43 -18.47
C ASP A 21 0.48 -0.33 -19.45
N SER A 22 1.04 -0.90 -20.53
CA SER A 22 0.29 -1.69 -21.53
C SER A 22 0.04 -3.15 -21.13
N GLY A 23 0.71 -3.68 -20.09
CA GLY A 23 0.61 -5.09 -19.72
C GLY A 23 1.37 -6.06 -20.64
N MET A 24 2.15 -5.57 -21.61
CA MET A 24 2.77 -6.37 -22.68
C MET A 24 4.12 -7.00 -22.29
N LEU A 25 4.63 -6.73 -21.08
CA LEU A 25 5.93 -7.22 -20.62
C LEU A 25 5.81 -8.58 -19.91
N PRO A 26 6.90 -9.35 -19.79
CA PRO A 26 6.87 -10.61 -19.06
C PRO A 26 6.45 -10.43 -17.60
N ALA A 27 5.70 -11.39 -17.04
CA ALA A 27 5.24 -11.36 -15.64
C ALA A 27 6.39 -11.11 -14.63
N GLY A 28 7.59 -11.64 -14.91
CA GLY A 28 8.78 -11.40 -14.09
C GLY A 28 9.21 -9.94 -14.01
N TYR A 29 8.97 -9.14 -15.06
CA TYR A 29 9.22 -7.70 -15.06
C TYR A 29 8.26 -6.98 -14.11
N TYR A 30 6.96 -7.30 -14.19
CA TYR A 30 5.95 -6.73 -13.29
C TYR A 30 6.15 -7.14 -11.84
N ARG A 31 6.62 -8.37 -11.59
CA ARG A 31 7.03 -8.81 -10.25
C ARG A 31 8.15 -7.92 -9.69
N HIS A 32 9.17 -7.62 -10.50
CA HIS A 32 10.26 -6.73 -10.07
C HIS A 32 9.75 -5.31 -9.76
N LEU A 33 8.89 -4.75 -10.62
CA LEU A 33 8.29 -3.43 -10.37
C LEU A 33 7.41 -3.40 -9.12
N ALA A 34 6.63 -4.45 -8.88
CA ALA A 34 5.81 -4.55 -7.68
C ALA A 34 6.65 -4.69 -6.41
N LEU A 35 7.76 -5.44 -6.45
CA LEU A 35 8.70 -5.54 -5.34
C LEU A 35 9.39 -4.20 -5.06
N GLU A 36 9.87 -3.51 -6.08
CA GLU A 36 10.51 -2.19 -5.94
C GLU A 36 9.53 -1.16 -5.34
N ALA A 37 8.29 -1.14 -5.80
CA ALA A 37 7.25 -0.30 -5.22
C ALA A 37 6.95 -0.67 -3.77
N LEU A 38 6.89 -1.98 -3.46
CA LEU A 38 6.65 -2.46 -2.11
C LEU A 38 7.80 -2.10 -1.15
N GLU A 39 9.05 -2.21 -1.59
CA GLU A 39 10.24 -1.76 -0.84
C GLU A 39 10.20 -0.27 -0.52
N ALA A 40 9.69 0.54 -1.46
CA ALA A 40 9.49 1.97 -1.28
C ALA A 40 8.22 2.34 -0.48
N GLU A 41 7.48 1.37 0.05
CA GLU A 41 6.17 1.55 0.70
C GLU A 41 5.10 2.22 -0.21
N ASP A 42 5.29 2.16 -1.53
CA ASP A 42 4.32 2.59 -2.53
C ASP A 42 3.30 1.47 -2.80
N PHE A 43 2.36 1.29 -1.86
CA PHE A 43 1.29 0.30 -1.98
C PHE A 43 0.41 0.49 -3.23
N PRO A 44 0.02 1.72 -3.63
CA PRO A 44 -0.67 1.95 -4.89
C PRO A 44 0.12 1.48 -6.11
N GLY A 45 1.42 1.78 -6.17
CA GLY A 45 2.32 1.34 -7.23
C GLY A 45 2.46 -0.19 -7.25
N ALA A 46 2.65 -0.81 -6.09
CA ALA A 46 2.73 -2.26 -5.97
C ALA A 46 1.44 -2.95 -6.46
N LEU A 47 0.27 -2.44 -6.04
CA LEU A 47 -1.04 -2.91 -6.50
C LEU A 47 -1.23 -2.76 -8.02
N ARG A 48 -0.77 -1.66 -8.60
CA ARG A 48 -0.86 -1.41 -10.05
C ARG A 48 -0.15 -2.51 -10.84
N PHE A 49 1.02 -2.95 -10.39
CA PHE A 49 1.82 -3.95 -11.08
C PHE A 49 1.44 -5.40 -10.73
N LEU A 50 0.91 -5.64 -9.52
CA LEU A 50 0.54 -6.96 -9.04
C LEU A 50 -0.42 -7.70 -9.99
N LYS A 51 -1.37 -6.98 -10.60
CA LYS A 51 -2.34 -7.56 -11.54
C LYS A 51 -1.70 -8.25 -12.75
N TRP A 52 -0.50 -7.82 -13.15
CA TRP A 52 0.25 -8.40 -14.26
C TRP A 52 1.38 -9.34 -13.81
N ALA A 53 1.82 -9.25 -12.56
CA ALA A 53 2.83 -10.15 -12.00
C ALA A 53 2.30 -11.59 -11.82
N ALA A 54 0.98 -11.74 -11.62
CA ALA A 54 0.31 -13.04 -11.41
C ALA A 54 0.99 -13.94 -10.36
N ASP A 55 1.57 -13.32 -9.33
CA ASP A 55 2.35 -13.97 -8.28
C ASP A 55 1.56 -13.98 -6.96
N PRO A 56 0.98 -15.12 -6.54
CA PRO A 56 0.21 -15.21 -5.30
C PRO A 56 1.05 -14.95 -4.05
N LEU A 57 2.34 -15.29 -4.06
CA LEU A 57 3.22 -15.03 -2.92
C LEU A 57 3.42 -13.53 -2.74
N LEU A 58 3.63 -12.80 -3.83
CA LEU A 58 3.75 -11.34 -3.79
C LEU A 58 2.47 -10.68 -3.26
N ALA A 59 1.29 -11.18 -3.66
CA ALA A 59 0.01 -10.73 -3.12
C ALA A 59 -0.11 -11.01 -1.61
N GLN A 60 0.31 -12.19 -1.12
CA GLN A 60 0.34 -12.53 0.30
C GLN A 60 1.26 -11.59 1.10
N ILE A 61 2.47 -11.32 0.59
CA ILE A 61 3.41 -10.40 1.24
C ILE A 61 2.78 -9.00 1.34
N MET A 62 2.12 -8.54 0.29
CA MET A 62 1.46 -7.23 0.29
C MET A 62 0.34 -7.15 1.33
N VAL A 63 -0.55 -8.16 1.39
CA VAL A 63 -1.59 -8.26 2.43
C VAL A 63 -0.97 -8.21 3.82
N PHE A 64 0.10 -8.98 4.04
CA PHE A 64 0.78 -9.02 5.34
C PHE A 64 1.33 -7.65 5.74
N ARG A 65 2.01 -6.94 4.83
CA ARG A 65 2.55 -5.59 5.12
C ARG A 65 1.45 -4.57 5.40
N LEU A 66 0.35 -4.61 4.63
CA LEU A 66 -0.81 -3.73 4.84
C LEU A 66 -1.46 -3.97 6.21
N ARG A 67 -1.59 -5.22 6.64
CA ARG A 67 -2.10 -5.57 7.97
C ARG A 67 -1.17 -5.09 9.09
N LEU A 68 0.14 -5.26 8.91
CA LEU A 68 1.12 -4.80 9.89
C LEU A 68 1.06 -3.28 10.05
N LEU A 69 0.98 -2.55 8.93
CA LEU A 69 0.85 -1.09 8.92
C LEU A 69 -0.48 -0.65 9.55
N SER A 70 -1.59 -1.30 9.20
CA SER A 70 -2.90 -1.04 9.81
C SER A 70 -2.89 -1.26 11.33
N ALA A 71 -2.24 -2.32 11.81
CA ALA A 71 -2.10 -2.58 13.24
C ALA A 71 -1.29 -1.48 13.94
N ARG A 72 -0.27 -0.92 13.27
CA ARG A 72 0.50 0.22 13.78
C ARG A 72 -0.38 1.48 13.90
N HIS A 73 -1.14 1.81 12.86
CA HIS A 73 -2.07 2.96 12.88
C HIS A 73 -3.15 2.82 13.97
N ARG A 74 -3.68 1.61 14.20
CA ARG A 74 -4.63 1.37 15.31
C ARG A 74 -4.01 1.65 16.68
N ARG A 75 -2.80 1.13 16.94
CA ARG A 75 -2.08 1.42 18.19
C ARG A 75 -1.77 2.91 18.36
N GLN A 76 -1.42 3.58 17.27
CA GLN A 76 -1.19 5.02 17.28
C GLN A 76 -2.48 5.79 17.60
N SER A 77 -3.61 5.38 17.00
CA SER A 77 -4.93 5.95 17.28
C SER A 77 -5.32 5.77 18.75
N GLU A 78 -5.12 4.58 19.32
CA GLU A 78 -5.35 4.30 20.74
C GLU A 78 -4.50 5.22 21.63
N ALA A 79 -3.20 5.34 21.34
CA ALA A 79 -2.32 6.24 22.10
C ALA A 79 -2.73 7.72 22.00
N VAL A 80 -3.17 8.18 20.81
CA VAL A 80 -3.65 9.56 20.63
C VAL A 80 -4.99 9.78 21.36
N GLN A 81 -5.87 8.78 21.41
CA GLN A 81 -7.11 8.86 22.19
C GLN A 81 -6.83 9.00 23.68
N ASP A 82 -5.89 8.21 24.22
CA ASP A 82 -5.49 8.30 25.63
C ASP A 82 -4.92 9.68 25.99
N LEU A 83 -4.10 10.24 25.09
CA LEU A 83 -3.58 11.60 25.23
C LEU A 83 -4.69 12.65 25.15
N ALA A 84 -5.63 12.52 24.20
CA ALA A 84 -6.75 13.44 24.05
C ALA A 84 -7.67 13.44 25.28
N ALA A 85 -7.86 12.29 25.92
CA ALA A 85 -8.68 12.14 27.12
C ALA A 85 -8.08 12.80 28.36
N SER A 86 -6.75 12.88 28.45
CA SER A 86 -6.01 13.50 29.56
C SER A 86 -5.65 14.97 29.31
N GLU A 87 -5.88 15.49 28.11
CA GLU A 87 -5.51 16.85 27.73
C GLU A 87 -6.50 17.91 28.23
N SER A 88 -5.99 18.92 28.92
CA SER A 88 -6.78 20.01 29.48
C SER A 88 -6.92 21.18 28.51
N SER A 89 -5.91 21.42 27.66
CA SER A 89 -5.93 22.49 26.67
C SER A 89 -6.95 22.21 25.56
N ALA A 90 -7.81 23.19 25.27
CA ALA A 90 -8.78 23.09 24.19
C ALA A 90 -8.10 23.03 22.81
N GLU A 91 -7.02 23.80 22.61
CA GLU A 91 -6.26 23.82 21.36
C GLU A 91 -5.62 22.45 21.07
N ARG A 92 -4.99 21.84 22.09
CA ARG A 92 -4.36 20.53 21.95
C ARG A 92 -5.37 19.42 21.77
N ARG A 93 -6.52 19.48 22.45
CA ARG A 93 -7.63 18.55 22.20
C ARG A 93 -8.11 18.60 20.75
N GLU A 94 -8.25 19.79 20.18
CA GLU A 94 -8.65 19.93 18.78
C GLU A 94 -7.59 19.40 17.82
N HIS A 95 -6.31 19.62 18.13
CA HIS A 95 -5.21 19.02 17.40
C HIS A 95 -5.27 17.48 17.42
N TYR A 96 -5.49 16.87 18.60
CA TYR A 96 -5.60 15.42 18.71
C TYR A 96 -6.81 14.85 17.96
N LYS A 97 -7.96 15.53 17.97
CA LYS A 97 -9.10 15.13 17.12
C LYS A 97 -8.74 15.14 15.64
N THR A 98 -8.03 16.17 15.19
CA THR A 98 -7.55 16.25 13.80
C THR A 98 -6.65 15.07 13.46
N LEU A 99 -5.71 14.72 14.34
CA LEU A 99 -4.86 13.54 14.16
C LEU A 99 -5.67 12.25 14.09
N LEU A 100 -6.68 12.07 14.94
CA LEU A 100 -7.56 10.89 14.91
C LEU A 100 -8.36 10.77 13.61
N ILE A 101 -8.79 11.89 13.03
CA ILE A 101 -9.47 11.91 11.72
C ILE A 101 -8.52 11.46 10.62
N GLU A 102 -7.28 11.96 10.60
CA GLU A 102 -6.28 11.55 9.60
C GLU A 102 -5.89 10.07 9.76
N GLU A 103 -5.75 9.58 11.00
CA GLU A 103 -5.51 8.16 11.28
C GLU A 103 -6.67 7.26 10.79
N ALA A 104 -7.92 7.67 11.03
CA ALA A 104 -9.09 6.95 10.54
C ALA A 104 -9.10 6.87 9.00
N ARG A 105 -8.79 7.98 8.33
CA ARG A 105 -8.69 8.04 6.87
C ARG A 105 -7.56 7.16 6.34
N ALA A 106 -6.41 7.15 7.00
CA ALA A 106 -5.30 6.27 6.64
C ALA A 106 -5.70 4.79 6.76
N LEU A 107 -6.41 4.42 7.82
CA LEU A 107 -6.92 3.06 8.02
C LEU A 107 -7.93 2.64 6.94
N GLU A 108 -8.81 3.53 6.50
CA GLU A 108 -9.73 3.28 5.38
C GLU A 108 -8.96 2.99 4.09
N LEU A 109 -7.96 3.82 3.75
CA LEU A 109 -7.12 3.61 2.57
C LEU A 109 -6.37 2.26 2.62
N LEU A 110 -5.84 1.89 3.78
CA LEU A 110 -5.15 0.62 3.96
C LEU A 110 -6.09 -0.58 3.81
N GLN A 111 -7.33 -0.47 4.28
CA GLN A 111 -8.35 -1.51 4.11
C GLN A 111 -8.73 -1.70 2.63
N ASP A 112 -8.88 -0.61 1.88
CA ASP A 112 -9.13 -0.67 0.44
C ASP A 112 -7.98 -1.35 -0.31
N TYR A 113 -6.75 -1.01 0.04
CA TYR A 113 -5.57 -1.67 -0.54
C TYR A 113 -5.49 -3.14 -0.17
N GLU A 114 -5.81 -3.51 1.07
CA GLU A 114 -5.83 -4.92 1.52
C GLU A 114 -6.89 -5.71 0.75
N ALA A 115 -8.10 -5.17 0.60
CA ALA A 115 -9.18 -5.82 -0.14
C ALA A 115 -8.78 -6.09 -1.60
N ARG A 116 -8.15 -5.11 -2.25
CA ARG A 116 -7.63 -5.27 -3.61
C ARG A 116 -6.51 -6.31 -3.69
N ALA A 117 -5.60 -6.34 -2.70
CA ALA A 117 -4.55 -7.34 -2.61
C ALA A 117 -5.12 -8.77 -2.45
N MET A 118 -6.11 -8.92 -1.57
CA MET A 118 -6.82 -10.17 -1.29
C MET A 118 -7.56 -10.70 -2.52
N ALA A 119 -8.10 -9.82 -3.37
CA ALA A 119 -8.75 -10.22 -4.61
C ALA A 119 -7.81 -10.99 -5.55
N HIS A 120 -6.50 -10.74 -5.50
CA HIS A 120 -5.50 -11.48 -6.28
C HIS A 120 -5.20 -12.88 -5.72
N LEU A 121 -5.57 -13.16 -4.47
CA LEU A 121 -5.43 -14.49 -3.85
C LEU A 121 -6.64 -15.39 -4.10
N GLY A 122 -7.79 -14.82 -4.46
CA GLY A 122 -9.07 -15.54 -4.58
C GLY A 122 -9.22 -16.42 -5.83
N GLY A 123 -8.40 -16.24 -6.88
CA GLY A 123 -8.52 -16.95 -8.16
C GLY A 123 -9.88 -16.77 -8.88
N PRO A 124 -10.00 -17.07 -10.18
CA PRO A 124 -11.31 -17.13 -10.83
C PRO A 124 -12.13 -18.24 -10.17
N ARG A 125 -13.36 -17.95 -9.74
CA ARG A 125 -14.32 -18.97 -9.28
C ARG A 125 -14.30 -20.13 -10.27
N ARG A 126 -13.92 -21.33 -9.82
CA ARG A 126 -14.13 -22.58 -10.58
C ARG A 126 -15.61 -22.60 -11.00
N ALA A 127 -15.87 -22.57 -12.31
CA ALA A 127 -17.20 -22.85 -12.82
C ALA A 127 -17.60 -24.27 -12.36
N PRO A 128 -18.85 -24.49 -11.94
CA PRO A 128 -19.32 -25.82 -11.56
C PRO A 128 -19.18 -26.79 -12.75
N PRO A 129 -18.84 -28.07 -12.51
CA PRO A 129 -18.81 -29.06 -13.58
C PRO A 129 -20.23 -29.22 -14.15
N VAL A 130 -20.32 -29.26 -15.48
CA VAL A 130 -21.53 -29.56 -16.25
C VAL A 130 -21.89 -31.03 -16.07
#